data_AF-N8X097-F1
#
_entry.id   AF-N8X097-F1
#
_cell.length_a   1.000
_cell.length_b   1.000
_cell.length_c   1.000
_cell.angle_alpha   90.00
_cell.angle_beta   90.00
_cell.angle_gamma   90.00
#
_symmetry.space_group_name_H-M   'P 1'
#
loop_
_entity.id
_entity.type
_entity.pdbx_description
1 polymer ?
#
loop_
_entity_poly.entity_id
_entity_poly.type
_entity_poly.pdbx_seq_one_letter_code
_entity_poly.pdbx_strand_id
1 'polypeptide(L)'
;MINEAEELEYRADHMTLDELERITAETKFYGNVVNKLLARGSKLIVGPRGVGKTHHMRIAFKQSINHKTGPLPIYVSFSKYLRLEPLKNKTSIAIQYFHCWVLSKILLGAKDTLLNGNFDTSSVNELLIEIDWKDLQLFCEQIEKQQTRDWQNTLLDSISVDKVSNFIEKALFITNRKHAILLCDDAALVLTKDYMFEFFDIFRSLKSSKISPKASVYPNTEFGPRFHIGQDAESISCWPSITDNEYEKLFEDIYQKRYSTELKEDIKKCFMYAAFGIPRAFINLINQYNLDNSKGQQSQVNTVLIKQSEVILEEFLSLATKQPQYKFYVQAGYDLFNKIIATMVKENKEALVKKEQQFFLGILKDHDDGKKLTKDLKIITRLLEETGLLARVGEVKHGASSTGKPRVYERFIPHFTLLIKEGGYQLGRASLSSNFAEYVSYPKVKHPCRKNSFAEFLDATEFEKLSLDLPPCGKCGNPRSDIAQRFCMYCGSELVNKSTFEELVSRKIEDLPLSAWLKSKIIQETRIETIADIIFETNPTQELRKARGVGEKRALKIIEEATKDIEEFLY
;
A
#
# COMPACT_ATOMS: atom_id res chain seq x y z
N MET A 1 -28.99 -5.59 -16.59
CA MET A 1 -28.12 -4.46 -16.98
C MET A 1 -27.59 -3.87 -15.70
N ILE A 2 -26.43 -4.34 -15.26
CA ILE A 2 -25.70 -3.75 -14.15
C ILE A 2 -25.07 -2.47 -14.70
N ASN A 3 -25.34 -1.34 -14.04
CA ASN A 3 -24.86 -0.02 -14.43
C ASN A 3 -23.32 -0.02 -14.42
N GLU A 4 -22.67 0.61 -15.41
CA GLU A 4 -21.21 0.89 -15.39
C GLU A 4 -20.77 1.69 -14.14
N ALA A 5 -21.73 2.23 -13.37
CA ALA A 5 -21.50 2.84 -12.06
C ALA A 5 -21.21 1.84 -10.93
N GLU A 6 -21.54 0.55 -11.06
CA GLU A 6 -21.22 -0.48 -10.04
C GLU A 6 -19.77 -1.02 -10.17
N GLU A 7 -19.07 -0.71 -11.26
CA GLU A 7 -17.61 -0.94 -11.36
C GLU A 7 -16.80 -0.06 -10.39
N LEU A 8 -17.42 0.91 -9.72
CA LEU A 8 -16.74 2.00 -9.01
C LEU A 8 -16.63 1.85 -7.48
N GLU A 9 -17.17 0.80 -6.87
CA GLU A 9 -17.20 0.66 -5.39
C GLU A 9 -16.33 -0.49 -4.85
N TYR A 10 -15.00 -0.40 -5.07
CA TYR A 10 -14.04 -1.34 -4.44
C TYR A 10 -13.27 -0.74 -3.27
N ARG A 11 -13.19 0.60 -3.17
CA ARG A 11 -12.39 1.24 -2.12
C ARG A 11 -13.21 1.38 -0.87
N ALA A 12 -12.65 0.88 0.23
CA ALA A 12 -13.27 1.06 1.53
C ALA A 12 -13.54 2.54 1.80
N ASP A 13 -12.68 3.48 1.41
CA ASP A 13 -12.84 4.92 1.64
C ASP A 13 -14.11 5.55 1.06
N HIS A 14 -14.68 4.95 -0.01
CA HIS A 14 -15.84 5.51 -0.69
C HIS A 14 -17.17 4.95 -0.15
N MET A 15 -17.12 3.92 0.69
CA MET A 15 -18.30 3.28 1.28
C MET A 15 -18.73 3.95 2.58
N THR A 16 -20.01 3.90 2.92
CA THR A 16 -20.47 4.26 4.26
C THR A 16 -20.03 3.22 5.30
N LEU A 17 -19.98 3.59 6.59
CA LEU A 17 -19.67 2.64 7.66
C LEU A 17 -20.70 1.50 7.77
N ASP A 18 -21.95 1.74 7.38
CA ASP A 18 -23.03 0.75 7.37
C ASP A 18 -22.88 -0.26 6.24
N GLU A 19 -22.55 0.21 5.03
CA GLU A 19 -22.24 -0.67 3.91
C GLU A 19 -21.01 -1.53 4.20
N LEU A 20 -19.96 -0.95 4.77
CA LEU A 20 -18.75 -1.68 5.14
C LEU A 20 -19.03 -2.80 6.13
N GLU A 21 -19.84 -2.56 7.17
CA GLU A 21 -20.17 -3.57 8.15
C GLU A 21 -20.97 -4.73 7.52
N ARG A 22 -21.95 -4.40 6.67
CA ARG A 22 -22.75 -5.41 5.96
C ARG A 22 -21.89 -6.36 5.13
N ILE A 23 -20.89 -5.84 4.43
CA ILE A 23 -20.03 -6.62 3.52
C ILE A 23 -18.76 -7.18 4.20
N THR A 24 -18.58 -6.95 5.50
CA THR A 24 -17.41 -7.43 6.26
C THR A 24 -17.47 -8.93 6.49
N ALA A 25 -16.41 -9.68 6.18
CA ALA A 25 -16.36 -11.11 6.45
C ALA A 25 -16.26 -11.43 7.94
N GLU A 26 -16.89 -12.52 8.39
CA GLU A 26 -17.02 -12.91 9.80
C GLU A 26 -16.14 -14.12 10.13
N THR A 27 -14.84 -13.99 9.89
CA THR A 27 -13.85 -15.03 10.19
C THR A 27 -13.02 -14.72 11.44
N LYS A 28 -12.35 -15.74 12.01
CA LYS A 28 -11.47 -15.49 13.17
C LYS A 28 -10.27 -14.65 12.75
N PHE A 29 -9.74 -14.85 11.55
CA PHE A 29 -8.68 -13.99 11.01
C PHE A 29 -9.10 -12.51 11.07
N TYR A 30 -10.26 -12.20 10.47
CA TYR A 30 -10.75 -10.83 10.40
C TYR A 30 -11.03 -10.26 11.81
N GLY A 31 -11.74 -11.02 12.65
CA GLY A 31 -12.03 -10.63 14.03
C GLY A 31 -10.77 -10.41 14.87
N ASN A 32 -9.72 -11.22 14.67
CA ASN A 32 -8.45 -11.07 15.39
C ASN A 32 -7.75 -9.75 15.05
N VAL A 33 -7.73 -9.35 13.77
CA VAL A 33 -7.13 -8.08 13.36
C VAL A 33 -7.89 -6.91 13.99
N VAL A 34 -9.23 -6.89 13.92
CA VAL A 34 -10.05 -5.84 14.52
C VAL A 34 -9.89 -5.80 16.04
N ASN A 35 -9.92 -6.95 16.71
CA ASN A 35 -9.71 -7.02 18.16
C ASN A 35 -8.34 -6.46 18.57
N LYS A 36 -7.30 -6.72 17.77
CA LYS A 36 -5.96 -6.16 18.01
C LYS A 36 -5.90 -4.65 17.76
N LEU A 37 -6.68 -4.12 16.82
CA LEU A 37 -6.86 -2.67 16.62
C LEU A 37 -7.57 -2.00 17.80
N LEU A 38 -8.54 -2.66 18.39
CA LEU A 38 -9.27 -2.15 19.56
C LEU A 38 -8.45 -2.26 20.86
N ALA A 39 -7.44 -3.12 20.88
CA ALA A 39 -6.61 -3.36 22.05
C ALA A 39 -5.68 -2.17 22.39
N ARG A 40 -5.28 -2.14 23.66
CA ARG A 40 -4.26 -1.21 24.16
C ARG A 40 -2.87 -1.49 23.57
N GLY A 41 -2.05 -0.45 23.57
CA GLY A 41 -0.67 -0.48 23.08
C GLY A 41 -0.59 -0.25 21.58
N SER A 42 0.62 0.08 21.10
CA SER A 42 0.80 0.43 19.70
C SER A 42 0.85 -0.78 18.81
N LYS A 43 0.21 -0.70 17.63
CA LYS A 43 0.23 -1.78 16.64
C LYS A 43 0.53 -1.27 15.24
N LEU A 44 1.16 -2.11 14.44
CA LEU A 44 1.37 -1.89 13.01
C LEU A 44 0.60 -2.94 12.24
N ILE A 45 -0.28 -2.51 11.35
CA ILE A 45 -0.99 -3.43 10.45
C ILE A 45 -0.22 -3.51 9.16
N VAL A 46 0.26 -4.71 8.85
CA VAL A 46 1.19 -4.96 7.75
C VAL A 46 0.51 -5.76 6.65
N GLY A 47 0.66 -5.32 5.40
CA GLY A 47 0.28 -6.12 4.25
C GLY A 47 0.36 -5.32 2.94
N PRO A 48 0.32 -6.01 1.79
CA PRO A 48 0.39 -5.35 0.48
C PRO A 48 -0.85 -4.49 0.20
N ARG A 49 -0.83 -3.81 -0.94
CA ARG A 49 -1.95 -2.99 -1.42
C ARG A 49 -3.21 -3.84 -1.63
N GLY A 50 -4.38 -3.30 -1.29
CA GLY A 50 -5.67 -3.96 -1.53
C GLY A 50 -6.06 -5.08 -0.56
N VAL A 51 -5.22 -5.39 0.43
CA VAL A 51 -5.48 -6.44 1.44
C VAL A 51 -6.59 -6.08 2.45
N GLY A 52 -7.02 -4.81 2.47
CA GLY A 52 -8.10 -4.32 3.33
C GLY A 52 -7.66 -3.66 4.63
N LYS A 53 -6.45 -3.09 4.73
CA LYS A 53 -5.96 -2.37 5.94
C LYS A 53 -6.93 -1.27 6.38
N THR A 54 -7.31 -0.39 5.46
CA THR A 54 -8.34 0.65 5.61
C THR A 54 -9.68 0.08 6.08
N HIS A 55 -10.12 -1.02 5.44
CA HIS A 55 -11.38 -1.69 5.79
C HIS A 55 -11.39 -2.14 7.26
N HIS A 56 -10.32 -2.77 7.75
CA HIS A 56 -10.20 -3.15 9.16
C HIS A 56 -10.20 -1.93 10.10
N MET A 57 -9.48 -0.85 9.75
CA MET A 57 -9.44 0.38 10.55
C MET A 57 -10.80 1.06 10.64
N ARG A 58 -11.53 1.18 9.52
CA ARG A 58 -12.87 1.79 9.49
C ARG A 58 -13.90 0.97 10.29
N ILE A 59 -13.82 -0.35 10.26
CA ILE A 59 -14.66 -1.21 11.11
C ILE A 59 -14.28 -1.05 12.59
N ALA A 60 -12.99 -1.01 12.94
CA ALA A 60 -12.57 -0.75 14.32
C ALA A 60 -13.04 0.63 14.82
N PHE A 61 -13.00 1.65 13.96
CA PHE A 61 -13.56 2.97 14.23
C PHE A 61 -15.06 2.89 14.54
N LYS A 62 -15.83 2.23 13.66
CA LYS A 62 -17.28 2.06 13.83
C LYS A 62 -17.65 1.31 15.11
N GLN A 63 -16.99 0.19 15.40
CA GLN A 63 -17.26 -0.57 16.62
C GLN A 63 -16.96 0.27 17.87
N SER A 64 -15.88 1.06 17.85
CA SER A 64 -15.50 1.92 18.96
C SER A 64 -16.47 3.08 19.20
N ILE A 65 -16.99 3.69 18.12
CA ILE A 65 -17.95 4.81 18.25
C ILE A 65 -19.28 4.32 18.82
N ASN A 66 -19.77 3.17 18.37
CA ASN A 66 -21.06 2.61 18.78
C ASN A 66 -21.05 2.04 20.21
N HIS A 67 -19.92 1.52 20.69
CA HIS A 67 -19.82 0.94 22.02
C HIS A 67 -19.28 1.94 23.05
N LYS A 68 -20.14 2.44 23.95
CA LYS A 68 -19.75 3.41 25.02
C LYS A 68 -18.58 2.95 25.89
N THR A 69 -18.38 1.65 26.08
CA THR A 69 -17.29 1.06 26.88
C THR A 69 -15.99 0.86 26.08
N GLY A 70 -16.05 1.00 24.75
CA GLY A 70 -14.90 0.88 23.86
C GLY A 70 -13.93 2.07 23.97
N PRO A 71 -12.80 2.02 23.27
CA PRO A 71 -11.91 3.18 23.17
C PRO A 71 -12.56 4.35 22.43
N LEU A 72 -12.05 5.57 22.63
CA LEU A 72 -12.35 6.71 21.75
C LEU A 72 -11.56 6.53 20.45
N PRO A 73 -12.19 6.33 19.28
CA PRO A 73 -11.47 6.11 18.04
C PRO A 73 -11.15 7.43 17.36
N ILE A 74 -9.90 7.67 16.97
CA ILE A 74 -9.51 8.85 16.18
C ILE A 74 -8.98 8.32 14.86
N TYR A 75 -9.68 8.58 13.76
CA TYR A 75 -9.26 8.13 12.42
C TYR A 75 -8.62 9.28 11.65
N VAL A 76 -7.46 9.02 11.05
CA VAL A 76 -6.70 10.01 10.27
C VAL A 76 -6.08 9.30 9.07
N SER A 77 -6.26 9.85 7.88
CA SER A 77 -5.54 9.40 6.68
C SER A 77 -4.37 10.34 6.38
N PHE A 78 -3.20 9.74 6.11
CA PHE A 78 -1.97 10.44 5.73
C PHE A 78 -1.60 10.25 4.26
N SER A 79 -2.53 9.80 3.42
CA SER A 79 -2.30 9.52 1.99
C SER A 79 -1.66 10.66 1.18
N LYS A 80 -1.85 11.91 1.61
CA LYS A 80 -1.30 13.10 0.94
C LYS A 80 0.09 13.51 1.43
N TYR A 81 0.75 12.74 2.29
CA TYR A 81 2.04 13.15 2.86
C TYR A 81 3.11 13.41 1.79
N LEU A 82 3.09 12.69 0.65
CA LEU A 82 4.07 12.90 -0.42
C LEU A 82 3.97 14.29 -1.05
N ARG A 83 2.79 14.94 -0.97
CA ARG A 83 2.62 16.31 -1.48
C ARG A 83 3.52 17.31 -0.78
N LEU A 84 3.97 17.00 0.44
CA LEU A 84 4.88 17.81 1.25
C LEU A 84 6.36 17.57 0.88
N GLU A 85 6.69 16.51 0.14
CA GLU A 85 8.09 16.15 -0.18
C GLU A 85 8.88 17.29 -0.84
N PRO A 86 8.32 18.06 -1.81
CA PRO A 86 9.05 19.15 -2.45
C PRO A 86 9.47 20.27 -1.50
N LEU A 87 8.79 20.43 -0.36
CA LEU A 87 9.16 21.45 0.62
C LEU A 87 10.59 21.25 1.13
N LYS A 88 11.10 20.01 1.13
CA LYS A 88 12.50 19.72 1.53
C LYS A 88 13.53 20.43 0.66
N ASN A 89 13.21 20.64 -0.61
CA ASN A 89 14.10 21.34 -1.54
C ASN A 89 13.88 22.86 -1.52
N LYS A 90 12.75 23.32 -0.95
CA LYS A 90 12.34 24.74 -0.95
C LYS A 90 12.62 25.46 0.37
N THR A 91 12.62 24.75 1.49
CA THR A 91 12.78 25.34 2.82
C THR A 91 13.56 24.45 3.78
N SER A 92 14.37 25.07 4.65
CA SER A 92 15.14 24.38 5.69
C SER A 92 14.27 23.85 6.84
N ILE A 93 13.05 24.38 7.00
CA ILE A 93 12.10 23.99 8.06
C ILE A 93 11.03 23.00 7.57
N ALA A 94 11.25 22.31 6.45
CA ALA A 94 10.30 21.36 5.86
C ALA A 94 9.81 20.28 6.84
N ILE A 95 10.70 19.80 7.73
CA ILE A 95 10.37 18.80 8.75
C ILE A 95 9.40 19.37 9.79
N GLN A 96 9.54 20.64 10.16
CA GLN A 96 8.61 21.29 11.10
C GLN A 96 7.21 21.41 10.50
N TYR A 97 7.11 21.76 9.21
CA TYR A 97 5.84 21.74 8.49
C TYR A 97 5.22 20.34 8.47
N PHE A 98 6.02 19.29 8.23
CA PHE A 98 5.55 17.92 8.27
C PHE A 98 5.04 17.51 9.66
N HIS A 99 5.79 17.81 10.73
CA HIS A 99 5.36 17.54 12.11
C HIS A 99 4.05 18.24 12.45
N CYS A 100 3.98 19.54 12.18
CA CYS A 100 2.78 20.35 12.40
C CYS A 100 1.59 19.81 11.60
N TRP A 101 1.80 19.39 10.35
CA TRP A 101 0.76 18.79 9.51
C TRP A 101 0.24 17.47 10.10
N VAL A 102 1.13 16.56 10.52
CA VAL A 102 0.72 15.29 11.15
C VAL A 102 -0.13 15.55 12.40
N LEU A 103 0.35 16.41 13.30
CA LEU A 103 -0.32 16.75 14.55
C LEU A 103 -1.66 17.46 14.31
N SER A 104 -1.72 18.39 13.34
CA SER A 104 -2.95 19.08 12.95
C SER A 104 -4.00 18.10 12.42
N LYS A 105 -3.61 17.14 11.58
CA LYS A 105 -4.53 16.12 11.05
C LYS A 105 -5.08 15.23 12.17
N ILE A 106 -4.30 14.93 13.20
CA ILE A 106 -4.77 14.19 14.39
C ILE A 106 -5.80 15.01 15.18
N LEU A 107 -5.53 16.30 15.41
CA LEU A 107 -6.49 17.19 16.08
C LEU A 107 -7.80 17.30 15.31
N LEU A 108 -7.74 17.47 13.99
CA LEU A 108 -8.91 17.51 13.11
C LEU A 108 -9.70 16.19 13.15
N GLY A 109 -9.02 15.03 13.05
CA GLY A 109 -9.69 13.73 13.16
C GLY A 109 -10.33 13.49 14.53
N ALA A 110 -9.70 14.00 15.60
CA ALA A 110 -10.25 13.92 16.94
C ALA A 110 -11.49 14.82 17.10
N LYS A 111 -11.47 16.04 16.54
CA LYS A 111 -12.64 16.92 16.46
C LYS A 111 -13.78 16.26 15.71
N ASP A 112 -13.52 15.71 14.53
CA ASP A 112 -14.53 15.07 13.69
C ASP A 112 -15.18 13.89 14.42
N THR A 113 -14.39 13.12 15.17
CA THR A 113 -14.91 12.04 16.01
C THR A 113 -15.86 12.57 17.09
N LEU A 114 -15.49 13.64 17.77
CA LEU A 114 -16.30 14.22 18.84
C LEU A 114 -17.63 14.74 18.28
N LEU A 115 -17.58 15.51 17.20
CA LEU A 115 -18.76 16.10 16.56
C LEU A 115 -19.73 15.06 16.01
N ASN A 116 -19.21 13.99 15.42
CA ASN A 116 -20.04 12.94 14.80
C ASN A 116 -20.46 11.83 15.80
N GLY A 117 -19.86 11.78 16.99
CA GLY A 117 -19.98 10.66 17.92
C GLY A 117 -21.15 10.69 18.88
N ASN A 118 -22.17 11.55 18.69
CA ASN A 118 -23.28 11.77 19.63
C ASN A 118 -22.81 12.07 21.06
N PHE A 119 -21.68 12.74 21.22
CA PHE A 119 -21.15 13.17 22.52
C PHE A 119 -21.67 14.58 22.86
N ASP A 120 -21.62 14.98 24.13
CA ASP A 120 -21.89 16.37 24.51
C ASP A 120 -20.71 17.25 24.07
N THR A 121 -20.86 17.89 22.91
CA THR A 121 -19.78 18.62 22.23
C THR A 121 -19.84 20.12 22.41
N SER A 122 -20.72 20.62 23.28
CA SER A 122 -20.90 22.06 23.51
C SER A 122 -19.60 22.79 23.88
N SER A 123 -18.62 22.06 24.42
CA SER A 123 -17.28 22.53 24.83
C SER A 123 -16.12 22.09 23.92
N VAL A 124 -16.34 21.45 22.76
CA VAL A 124 -15.24 21.00 21.87
C VAL A 124 -14.38 22.16 21.37
N ASN A 125 -14.99 23.32 21.11
CA ASN A 125 -14.27 24.54 20.72
C ASN A 125 -13.43 25.11 21.88
N GLU A 126 -13.77 24.80 23.13
CA GLU A 126 -13.07 25.28 24.33
C GLU A 126 -11.88 24.37 24.70
N LEU A 127 -11.80 23.17 24.11
CA LEU A 127 -10.73 22.20 24.38
C LEU A 127 -9.36 22.64 23.84
N LEU A 128 -9.37 23.38 22.74
CA LEU A 128 -8.18 23.91 22.04
C LEU A 128 -8.13 25.43 22.21
N ILE A 129 -7.69 25.85 23.40
CA ILE A 129 -7.46 27.26 23.70
C ILE A 129 -6.31 27.75 22.80
N GLU A 130 -6.47 28.94 22.20
CA GLU A 130 -5.47 29.66 21.38
C GLU A 130 -5.33 29.26 19.90
N ILE A 131 -6.02 28.21 19.42
CA ILE A 131 -5.91 27.77 18.01
C ILE A 131 -7.30 27.68 17.38
N ASP A 132 -7.52 28.42 16.29
CA ASP A 132 -8.75 28.28 15.50
C ASP A 132 -8.68 27.01 14.65
N TRP A 133 -9.74 26.20 14.70
CA TRP A 133 -9.91 25.04 13.84
C TRP A 133 -9.86 25.37 12.34
N LYS A 134 -10.31 26.56 11.95
CA LYS A 134 -10.24 27.03 10.56
C LYS A 134 -8.80 27.23 10.12
N ASP A 135 -7.95 27.73 11.01
CA ASP A 135 -6.53 27.92 10.74
C ASP A 135 -5.82 26.56 10.59
N LEU A 136 -6.15 25.56 11.41
CA LEU A 136 -5.64 24.18 11.26
C LEU A 136 -6.02 23.56 9.92
N GLN A 137 -7.29 23.70 9.52
CA GLN A 137 -7.77 23.19 8.24
C GLN A 137 -7.08 23.91 7.07
N LEU A 138 -7.03 25.24 7.10
CA LEU A 138 -6.40 26.04 6.06
C LEU A 138 -4.89 25.74 5.96
N PHE A 139 -4.22 25.53 7.10
CA PHE A 139 -2.82 25.13 7.14
C PHE A 139 -2.61 23.81 6.41
N CYS A 140 -3.41 22.78 6.73
CA CYS A 140 -3.30 21.49 6.10
C CYS A 140 -3.53 21.57 4.58
N GLU A 141 -4.54 22.31 4.14
CA GLU A 141 -4.85 22.51 2.72
C GLU A 141 -3.74 23.25 1.97
N GLN A 142 -3.17 24.31 2.56
CA GLN A 142 -2.09 25.10 1.95
C GLN A 142 -0.79 24.32 1.87
N ILE A 143 -0.40 23.62 2.93
CA ILE A 143 0.83 22.84 2.97
C ILE A 143 0.75 21.63 2.03
N GLU A 144 -0.42 20.98 1.89
CA GLU A 144 -0.66 19.95 0.87
C GLU A 144 -0.54 20.50 -0.57
N LYS A 145 -0.67 21.81 -0.77
CA LYS A 145 -0.43 22.53 -2.04
C LYS A 145 0.95 23.20 -2.11
N GLN A 146 1.84 22.92 -1.15
CA GLN A 146 3.18 23.52 -1.03
C GLN A 146 3.18 25.05 -0.90
N GLN A 147 2.11 25.62 -0.35
CA GLN A 147 1.97 27.05 -0.13
C GLN A 147 2.41 27.39 1.31
N THR A 148 3.58 28.02 1.43
CA THR A 148 4.08 28.53 2.71
C THR A 148 3.66 29.99 2.91
N ARG A 149 3.26 30.35 4.12
CA ARG A 149 2.78 31.69 4.50
C ARG A 149 3.26 32.05 5.90
N ASP A 150 3.51 33.33 6.16
CA ASP A 150 4.08 33.77 7.44
C ASP A 150 3.23 33.44 8.66
N TRP A 151 1.89 33.51 8.53
CA TRP A 151 0.95 33.19 9.61
C TRP A 151 1.07 31.74 10.11
N GLN A 152 1.58 30.84 9.27
CA GLN A 152 1.73 29.43 9.60
C GLN A 152 2.78 29.22 10.70
N ASN A 153 3.75 30.13 10.85
CA ASN A 153 4.78 30.04 11.89
C ASN A 153 4.16 30.03 13.30
N THR A 154 3.07 30.75 13.51
CA THR A 154 2.32 30.72 14.77
C THR A 154 1.80 29.31 15.10
N LEU A 155 1.39 28.55 14.09
CA LEU A 155 0.98 27.15 14.28
C LEU A 155 2.19 26.24 14.51
N LEU A 156 3.29 26.45 13.78
CA LEU A 156 4.53 25.69 13.98
C LEU A 156 5.05 25.80 15.42
N ASP A 157 4.99 27.00 16.00
CA ASP A 157 5.45 27.26 17.37
C ASP A 157 4.49 26.74 18.44
N SER A 158 3.19 26.63 18.12
CA SER A 158 2.14 26.31 19.10
C SER A 158 1.72 24.84 19.12
N ILE A 159 1.83 24.12 18.00
CA ILE A 159 1.38 22.73 17.89
C ILE A 159 2.51 21.78 18.25
N SER A 160 2.28 20.96 19.29
CA SER A 160 3.25 19.98 19.78
C SER A 160 2.57 18.65 20.11
N VAL A 161 3.38 17.59 20.26
CA VAL A 161 2.92 16.27 20.72
C VAL A 161 2.18 16.38 22.06
N ASP A 162 2.68 17.19 22.99
CA ASP A 162 2.04 17.41 24.29
C ASP A 162 0.67 18.08 24.16
N LYS A 163 0.53 19.06 23.26
CA LYS A 163 -0.76 19.74 23.03
C LYS A 163 -1.79 18.75 22.47
N VAL A 164 -1.39 17.89 21.54
CA VAL A 164 -2.24 16.82 20.99
C VAL A 164 -2.60 15.79 22.06
N SER A 165 -1.65 15.30 22.84
CA SER A 165 -1.91 14.33 23.93
C SER A 165 -2.87 14.92 24.96
N ASN A 166 -2.65 16.16 25.40
CA ASN A 166 -3.53 16.85 26.34
C ASN A 166 -4.94 17.04 25.79
N PHE A 167 -5.07 17.37 24.50
CA PHE A 167 -6.37 17.46 23.84
C PHE A 167 -7.11 16.12 23.86
N ILE A 168 -6.43 15.03 23.49
CA ILE A 168 -7.02 13.69 23.49
C ILE A 168 -7.42 13.27 24.91
N GLU A 169 -6.63 13.59 25.93
CA GLU A 169 -6.98 13.28 27.33
C GLU A 169 -8.22 14.03 27.81
N LYS A 170 -8.37 15.31 27.45
CA LYS A 170 -9.61 16.05 27.73
C LYS A 170 -10.81 15.46 26.98
N ALA A 171 -10.61 15.06 25.72
CA ALA A 171 -11.63 14.38 24.93
C ALA A 171 -12.07 13.06 25.59
N LEU A 172 -11.14 12.29 26.16
CA LEU A 172 -11.45 11.09 26.92
C LEU A 172 -12.32 11.37 28.15
N PHE A 173 -12.07 12.47 28.85
CA PHE A 173 -12.87 12.88 30.01
C PHE A 173 -14.31 13.20 29.61
N ILE A 174 -14.51 14.02 28.58
CA ILE A 174 -15.85 14.40 28.07
C ILE A 174 -16.64 13.19 27.59
N THR A 175 -15.97 12.29 26.86
CA THR A 175 -16.61 11.11 26.27
C THR A 175 -16.75 9.95 27.27
N ASN A 176 -16.24 10.10 28.50
CA ASN A 176 -16.17 9.07 29.54
C ASN A 176 -15.54 7.76 29.04
N ARG A 177 -14.50 7.87 28.19
CA ARG A 177 -13.76 6.73 27.64
C ARG A 177 -12.45 6.53 28.40
N LYS A 178 -12.04 5.27 28.59
CA LYS A 178 -10.84 4.93 29.39
C LYS A 178 -9.51 5.22 28.67
N HIS A 179 -9.52 5.14 27.35
CA HIS A 179 -8.36 5.32 26.47
C HIS A 179 -8.81 5.59 25.03
N ALA A 180 -7.92 6.16 24.22
CA ALA A 180 -8.11 6.41 22.80
C ALA A 180 -7.30 5.43 21.95
N ILE A 181 -7.83 5.08 20.78
CA ILE A 181 -7.08 4.44 19.70
C ILE A 181 -6.91 5.47 18.59
N LEU A 182 -5.67 5.70 18.18
CA LEU A 182 -5.36 6.56 17.05
C LEU A 182 -5.11 5.68 15.83
N LEU A 183 -6.01 5.70 14.86
CA LEU A 183 -6.00 4.92 13.63
C LEU A 183 -5.40 5.77 12.50
N CYS A 184 -4.09 5.63 12.30
CA CYS A 184 -3.33 6.29 11.24
C CYS A 184 -3.35 5.41 9.98
N ASP A 185 -4.24 5.74 9.04
CA ASP A 185 -4.30 5.06 7.75
C ASP A 185 -3.40 5.70 6.70
N ASP A 186 -2.92 4.89 5.77
CA ASP A 186 -1.90 5.22 4.77
C ASP A 186 -0.70 5.98 5.34
N ALA A 187 -0.35 5.61 6.58
CA ALA A 187 0.65 6.27 7.39
C ALA A 187 2.07 6.11 6.84
N ALA A 188 2.33 5.03 6.09
CA ALA A 188 3.67 4.75 5.59
C ALA A 188 3.71 4.13 4.20
N LEU A 189 3.70 4.97 3.16
CA LEU A 189 4.09 4.56 1.81
C LEU A 189 5.62 4.67 1.68
N VAL A 190 6.24 3.80 0.90
CA VAL A 190 7.71 3.56 0.90
C VAL A 190 8.53 4.71 0.25
N LEU A 191 7.87 5.76 -0.22
CA LEU A 191 8.47 6.73 -1.14
C LEU A 191 9.45 7.71 -0.47
N THR A 192 9.20 8.21 0.74
CA THR A 192 10.10 9.18 1.41
C THR A 192 10.51 8.75 2.82
N LYS A 193 11.68 8.10 2.93
CA LYS A 193 12.24 7.57 4.19
C LYS A 193 12.31 8.60 5.32
N ASP A 194 12.73 9.82 5.04
CA ASP A 194 12.89 10.85 6.07
C ASP A 194 11.56 11.16 6.76
N TYR A 195 10.48 11.35 6.00
CA TYR A 195 9.15 11.58 6.57
C TYR A 195 8.63 10.36 7.34
N MET A 196 8.99 9.15 6.93
CA MET A 196 8.65 7.94 7.69
C MET A 196 9.33 7.94 9.07
N PHE A 197 10.61 8.31 9.14
CA PHE A 197 11.34 8.35 10.40
C PHE A 197 10.73 9.38 11.36
N GLU A 198 10.40 10.55 10.83
CA GLU A 198 9.75 11.61 11.59
C GLU A 198 8.33 11.22 12.04
N PHE A 199 7.54 10.59 11.16
CA PHE A 199 6.21 10.10 11.50
C PHE A 199 6.26 9.09 12.64
N PHE A 200 7.17 8.11 12.58
CA PHE A 200 7.29 7.09 13.62
C PHE A 200 7.84 7.63 14.94
N ASP A 201 8.61 8.73 14.92
CA ASP A 201 9.00 9.43 16.15
C ASP A 201 7.79 10.12 16.81
N ILE A 202 6.93 10.78 16.03
CA ILE A 202 5.65 11.32 16.51
C ILE A 202 4.76 10.20 17.05
N PHE A 203 4.59 9.13 16.28
CA PHE A 203 3.78 7.96 16.66
C PHE A 203 4.23 7.35 17.99
N ARG A 204 5.55 7.19 18.16
CA ARG A 204 6.15 6.68 19.40
C ARG A 204 5.95 7.66 20.55
N SER A 205 6.06 8.96 20.30
CA SER A 205 5.93 10.01 21.33
C SER A 205 4.48 10.21 21.79
N LEU A 206 3.49 9.98 20.93
CA LEU A 206 2.07 10.01 21.28
C LEU A 206 1.62 8.78 22.10
N LYS A 207 2.39 7.69 22.09
CA LYS A 207 2.05 6.46 22.83
C LYS A 207 2.04 6.74 24.33
N SER A 208 0.91 6.44 24.98
CA SER A 208 0.78 6.56 26.43
C SER A 208 -0.14 5.47 27.00
N SER A 209 -0.36 5.48 28.33
CA SER A 209 -1.36 4.60 28.95
C SER A 209 -2.80 4.94 28.51
N LYS A 210 -3.01 6.15 27.99
CA LYS A 210 -4.28 6.69 27.52
C LYS A 210 -4.42 6.68 26.01
N ILE A 211 -3.33 6.68 25.26
CA ILE A 211 -3.34 6.77 23.79
C ILE A 211 -2.63 5.55 23.22
N SER A 212 -3.32 4.81 22.36
CA SER A 212 -2.81 3.59 21.73
C SER A 212 -2.75 3.73 20.20
N PRO A 213 -1.64 4.28 19.65
CA PRO A 213 -1.46 4.50 18.22
C PRO A 213 -1.46 3.21 17.37
N LYS A 214 -2.06 3.26 16.19
CA LYS A 214 -2.18 2.16 15.23
C LYS A 214 -1.85 2.72 13.85
N ALA A 215 -0.96 2.08 13.11
CA ALA A 215 -0.58 2.54 11.77
C ALA A 215 -0.68 1.43 10.74
N SER A 216 -1.19 1.74 9.55
CA SER A 216 -1.13 0.84 8.40
C SER A 216 0.19 1.05 7.66
N VAL A 217 0.89 -0.06 7.37
CA VAL A 217 2.24 -0.06 6.79
C VAL A 217 2.39 -1.18 5.78
N TYR A 218 3.39 -1.06 4.91
CA TYR A 218 3.76 -2.09 3.94
C TYR A 218 4.79 -3.05 4.54
N PRO A 219 4.92 -4.29 4.01
CA PRO A 219 5.79 -5.32 4.58
C PRO A 219 7.23 -4.86 4.88
N ASN A 220 7.77 -3.99 4.04
CA ASN A 220 9.14 -3.53 4.11
C ASN A 220 9.26 -2.02 4.38
N THR A 221 8.30 -1.43 5.10
CA THR A 221 8.42 -0.04 5.57
C THR A 221 9.66 0.12 6.46
N GLU A 222 10.46 1.18 6.25
CA GLU A 222 11.57 1.54 7.13
C GLU A 222 11.10 2.54 8.19
N PHE A 223 11.29 2.19 9.46
CA PHE A 223 10.78 2.97 10.61
C PHE A 223 11.80 3.96 11.21
N GLY A 224 13.05 3.90 10.75
CA GLY A 224 14.15 4.71 11.28
C GLY A 224 14.81 4.09 12.52
N PRO A 225 15.93 4.67 12.98
CA PRO A 225 16.76 4.07 14.03
C PRO A 225 16.14 4.15 15.43
N ARG A 226 15.17 5.04 15.65
CA ARG A 226 14.53 5.29 16.96
C ARG A 226 13.30 4.41 17.21
N PHE A 227 12.84 3.67 16.22
CA PHE A 227 11.61 2.89 16.28
C PHE A 227 11.93 1.39 16.13
N HIS A 228 11.57 0.61 17.14
CA HIS A 228 11.85 -0.81 17.21
C HIS A 228 10.56 -1.62 17.23
N ILE A 229 10.32 -2.40 16.17
CA ILE A 229 9.21 -3.36 16.11
C ILE A 229 9.38 -4.37 17.26
N GLY A 230 8.29 -4.65 17.97
CA GLY A 230 8.25 -5.51 19.15
C GLY A 230 8.35 -4.76 20.48
N GLN A 231 9.12 -3.67 20.54
CA GLN A 231 9.20 -2.81 21.73
C GLN A 231 8.24 -1.63 21.64
N ASP A 232 8.27 -0.91 20.52
CA ASP A 232 7.45 0.27 20.31
C ASP A 232 6.05 -0.09 19.84
N ALA A 233 5.93 -1.07 18.94
CA ALA A 233 4.66 -1.57 18.44
C ALA A 233 4.70 -3.07 18.08
N GLU A 234 3.57 -3.76 18.24
CA GLU A 234 3.38 -5.13 17.74
C GLU A 234 2.95 -5.11 16.27
N SER A 235 3.58 -5.92 15.43
CA SER A 235 3.19 -6.10 14.03
C SER A 235 2.07 -7.14 13.91
N ILE A 236 1.04 -6.83 13.13
CA ILE A 236 -0.10 -7.69 12.85
C ILE A 236 -0.18 -7.84 11.33
N SER A 237 -0.08 -9.07 10.83
CA SER A 237 -0.33 -9.34 9.42
C SER A 237 -1.81 -9.19 9.10
N CYS A 238 -2.12 -8.31 8.15
CA CYS A 238 -3.42 -8.23 7.50
C CYS A 238 -3.51 -9.12 6.27
N TRP A 239 -2.42 -9.78 5.86
CA TRP A 239 -2.36 -10.62 4.68
C TRP A 239 -2.66 -12.08 5.04
N PRO A 240 -3.85 -12.62 4.71
CA PRO A 240 -4.18 -14.02 4.93
C PRO A 240 -3.27 -14.89 4.07
N SER A 241 -2.68 -15.91 4.68
CA SER A 241 -1.86 -16.86 3.94
C SER A 241 -2.75 -17.88 3.26
N ILE A 242 -2.46 -18.24 2.01
CA ILE A 242 -3.05 -19.42 1.34
C ILE A 242 -2.80 -20.74 2.10
N THR A 243 -1.93 -20.70 3.11
CA THR A 243 -1.63 -21.84 3.95
C THR A 243 -2.49 -21.93 5.21
N ASP A 244 -3.26 -20.88 5.51
CA ASP A 244 -4.12 -20.80 6.68
C ASP A 244 -5.37 -21.64 6.52
N ASN A 245 -5.79 -22.32 7.60
CA ASN A 245 -6.96 -23.20 7.59
C ASN A 245 -8.29 -22.47 7.32
N GLU A 246 -8.38 -21.17 7.63
CA GLU A 246 -9.57 -20.36 7.39
C GLU A 246 -9.51 -19.57 6.06
N TYR A 247 -8.50 -19.81 5.22
CA TYR A 247 -8.34 -19.06 3.96
C TYR A 247 -9.56 -19.20 3.05
N GLU A 248 -9.98 -20.44 2.74
CA GLU A 248 -11.16 -20.68 1.89
C GLU A 248 -12.43 -20.09 2.51
N LYS A 249 -12.60 -20.25 3.83
CA LYS A 249 -13.75 -19.69 4.55
C LYS A 249 -13.82 -18.17 4.44
N LEU A 250 -12.69 -17.47 4.55
CA LEU A 250 -12.63 -16.01 4.42
C LEU A 250 -13.18 -15.55 3.08
N PHE A 251 -12.73 -16.16 1.99
CA PHE A 251 -13.18 -15.75 0.66
C PHE A 251 -14.60 -16.23 0.34
N GLU A 252 -15.03 -17.34 0.92
CA GLU A 252 -16.43 -17.79 0.84
C GLU A 252 -17.37 -16.78 1.52
N ASP A 253 -17.03 -16.31 2.72
CA ASP A 253 -17.82 -15.29 3.43
C ASP A 253 -17.85 -13.97 2.63
N ILE A 254 -16.72 -13.56 2.04
CA ILE A 254 -16.67 -12.38 1.16
C ILE A 254 -17.59 -12.57 -0.05
N TYR A 255 -17.59 -13.76 -0.64
CA TYR A 255 -18.40 -14.10 -1.80
C TYR A 255 -19.89 -14.00 -1.48
N GLN A 256 -20.34 -14.70 -0.45
CA GLN A 256 -21.75 -14.79 -0.06
C GLN A 256 -22.35 -13.43 0.35
N LYS A 257 -21.54 -12.54 0.92
CA LYS A 257 -21.98 -11.19 1.30
C LYS A 257 -22.12 -10.22 0.13
N ARG A 258 -21.55 -10.53 -1.04
CA ARG A 258 -21.48 -9.62 -2.20
C ARG A 258 -22.19 -10.13 -3.44
N TYR A 259 -22.28 -11.45 -3.62
CA TYR A 259 -22.82 -12.07 -4.81
C TYR A 259 -23.99 -12.99 -4.47
N SER A 260 -25.05 -12.90 -5.26
CA SER A 260 -26.24 -13.75 -5.11
C SER A 260 -26.24 -14.99 -6.01
N THR A 261 -25.45 -14.97 -7.09
CA THR A 261 -25.32 -16.09 -8.03
C THR A 261 -24.24 -17.04 -7.57
N GLU A 262 -24.45 -18.35 -7.70
CA GLU A 262 -23.42 -19.33 -7.34
C GLU A 262 -22.45 -19.57 -8.51
N LEU A 263 -21.14 -19.50 -8.23
CA LEU A 263 -20.09 -19.90 -9.16
C LEU A 263 -19.79 -21.38 -9.03
N LYS A 264 -19.35 -22.01 -10.12
CA LYS A 264 -18.83 -23.39 -10.04
C LYS A 264 -17.67 -23.45 -9.05
N GLU A 265 -17.67 -24.44 -8.18
CA GLU A 265 -16.70 -24.58 -7.08
C GLU A 265 -15.24 -24.50 -7.54
N ASP A 266 -14.88 -25.19 -8.62
CA ASP A 266 -13.52 -25.11 -9.19
C ASP A 266 -13.12 -23.68 -9.60
N ILE A 267 -14.04 -22.93 -10.20
CA ILE A 267 -13.79 -21.56 -10.65
C ILE A 267 -13.68 -20.64 -9.44
N LYS A 268 -14.59 -20.80 -8.47
CA LYS A 268 -14.58 -20.05 -7.22
C LYS A 268 -13.27 -20.26 -6.48
N LYS A 269 -12.87 -21.52 -6.24
CA LYS A 269 -11.56 -21.85 -5.64
C LYS A 269 -10.39 -21.34 -6.46
N CYS A 270 -10.41 -21.46 -7.79
CA CYS A 270 -9.38 -20.90 -8.65
C CYS A 270 -9.18 -19.41 -8.39
N PHE A 271 -10.27 -18.64 -8.29
CA PHE A 271 -10.20 -17.20 -8.01
C PHE A 271 -9.81 -16.90 -6.56
N MET A 272 -10.27 -17.68 -5.57
CA MET A 272 -9.85 -17.53 -4.17
C MET A 272 -8.32 -17.64 -4.04
N TYR A 273 -7.73 -18.65 -4.66
CA TYR A 273 -6.29 -18.87 -4.59
C TYR A 273 -5.52 -17.88 -5.48
N ALA A 274 -6.02 -17.56 -6.68
CA ALA A 274 -5.42 -16.54 -7.54
C ALA A 274 -5.36 -15.17 -6.84
N ALA A 275 -6.40 -14.79 -6.11
CA ALA A 275 -6.44 -13.54 -5.34
C ALA A 275 -5.32 -13.42 -4.30
N PHE A 276 -4.67 -14.54 -3.93
CA PHE A 276 -3.46 -14.57 -3.11
C PHE A 276 -3.57 -13.76 -1.82
N GLY A 277 -4.68 -13.91 -1.09
CA GLY A 277 -4.94 -13.22 0.17
C GLY A 277 -5.40 -11.76 0.01
N ILE A 278 -5.68 -11.28 -1.21
CA ILE A 278 -6.10 -9.90 -1.48
C ILE A 278 -7.60 -9.87 -1.84
N PRO A 279 -8.49 -9.45 -0.92
CA PRO A 279 -9.94 -9.35 -1.19
C PRO A 279 -10.29 -8.55 -2.43
N ARG A 280 -9.61 -7.41 -2.66
CA ARG A 280 -9.84 -6.59 -3.86
C ARG A 280 -9.58 -7.37 -5.15
N ALA A 281 -8.52 -8.17 -5.20
CA ALA A 281 -8.20 -8.99 -6.36
C ALA A 281 -9.26 -10.07 -6.59
N PHE A 282 -9.77 -10.70 -5.53
CA PHE A 282 -10.85 -11.70 -5.64
C PHE A 282 -12.13 -11.12 -6.24
N ILE A 283 -12.59 -9.98 -5.74
CA ILE A 283 -13.80 -9.31 -6.23
C ILE A 283 -13.61 -8.90 -7.69
N ASN A 284 -12.43 -8.37 -8.05
CA ASN A 284 -12.10 -8.03 -9.44
C ASN A 284 -12.13 -9.25 -10.38
N LEU A 285 -11.55 -10.39 -9.95
CA LEU A 285 -11.57 -11.63 -10.73
C LEU A 285 -13.00 -12.08 -11.03
N ILE A 286 -13.88 -12.07 -10.02
CA ILE A 286 -15.29 -12.46 -10.19
C ILE A 286 -16.02 -11.49 -11.11
N ASN A 287 -15.83 -10.19 -10.93
CA ASN A 287 -16.52 -9.18 -11.74
C ASN A 287 -16.08 -9.25 -13.20
N GLN A 288 -14.78 -9.40 -13.45
CA GLN A 288 -14.27 -9.62 -14.81
C GLN A 288 -14.82 -10.90 -15.42
N TYR A 289 -14.93 -11.99 -14.64
CA TYR A 289 -15.52 -13.24 -15.12
C TYR A 289 -17.00 -13.10 -15.49
N ASN A 290 -17.79 -12.37 -14.69
CA ASN A 290 -19.21 -12.14 -14.94
C ASN A 290 -19.46 -11.22 -16.15
N LEU A 291 -18.53 -10.32 -16.46
CA LEU A 291 -18.59 -9.42 -17.62
C LEU A 291 -18.05 -10.05 -18.91
N ASP A 292 -17.24 -11.10 -18.80
CA ASP A 292 -16.56 -11.70 -19.94
C ASP A 292 -17.51 -12.57 -20.79
N ASN A 293 -17.65 -12.22 -22.07
CA ASN A 293 -18.53 -12.91 -23.02
C ASN A 293 -17.86 -14.05 -23.81
N SER A 294 -16.68 -14.54 -23.37
CA SER A 294 -15.96 -15.60 -24.09
C SER A 294 -16.77 -16.91 -24.13
N LYS A 295 -16.62 -17.66 -25.24
CA LYS A 295 -17.28 -18.96 -25.40
C LYS A 295 -16.59 -20.02 -24.54
N GLY A 296 -17.17 -20.32 -23.38
CA GLY A 296 -16.82 -21.46 -22.53
C GLY A 296 -16.03 -21.07 -21.26
N GLN A 297 -16.36 -21.75 -20.16
CA GLN A 297 -15.85 -21.44 -18.81
C GLN A 297 -14.32 -21.44 -18.71
N GLN A 298 -13.64 -22.40 -19.34
CA GLN A 298 -12.17 -22.45 -19.30
C GLN A 298 -11.53 -21.26 -20.02
N SER A 299 -12.11 -20.83 -21.15
CA SER A 299 -11.61 -19.67 -21.88
C SER A 299 -11.80 -18.40 -21.06
N GLN A 300 -12.98 -18.23 -20.44
CA GLN A 300 -13.27 -17.11 -19.55
C GLN A 300 -12.28 -17.04 -18.37
N VAL A 301 -12.07 -18.16 -17.67
CA VAL A 301 -11.11 -18.23 -16.55
C VAL A 301 -9.69 -17.85 -16.99
N ASN A 302 -9.23 -18.38 -18.13
CA ASN A 302 -7.90 -18.04 -18.65
C ASN A 302 -7.79 -16.55 -18.99
N THR A 303 -8.78 -15.98 -19.68
CA THR A 303 -8.80 -14.55 -20.03
C THR A 303 -8.73 -13.66 -18.78
N VAL A 304 -9.51 -13.98 -17.76
CA VAL A 304 -9.54 -13.24 -16.48
C VAL A 304 -8.20 -13.34 -15.75
N LEU A 305 -7.60 -14.53 -15.69
CA LEU A 305 -6.27 -14.72 -15.07
C LEU A 305 -5.17 -13.97 -15.82
N ILE A 306 -5.22 -13.91 -17.16
CA ILE A 306 -4.28 -13.13 -17.97
C ILE A 306 -4.40 -11.64 -17.64
N LYS A 307 -5.62 -11.07 -17.71
CA LYS A 307 -5.86 -9.66 -17.37
C LYS A 307 -5.40 -9.33 -15.94
N GLN A 308 -5.71 -10.19 -14.98
CA GLN A 308 -5.28 -9.98 -13.60
C GLN A 308 -3.75 -10.07 -13.46
N SER A 309 -3.08 -10.96 -14.22
CA SER A 309 -1.62 -11.06 -14.21
C SER A 309 -0.93 -9.82 -14.77
N GLU A 310 -1.50 -9.21 -15.82
CA GLU A 310 -1.02 -7.95 -16.41
C GLU A 310 -1.09 -6.83 -15.37
N VAL A 311 -2.23 -6.66 -14.69
CA VAL A 311 -2.41 -5.65 -13.62
C VAL A 311 -1.38 -5.81 -12.50
N ILE A 312 -1.10 -7.04 -12.08
CA ILE A 312 -0.12 -7.32 -11.01
C ILE A 312 1.30 -6.96 -11.45
N LEU A 313 1.69 -7.32 -12.68
CA LEU A 313 3.02 -7.05 -13.22
C LEU A 313 3.22 -5.57 -13.54
N GLU A 314 2.19 -4.88 -14.04
CA GLU A 314 2.18 -3.44 -14.28
C GLU A 314 2.37 -2.65 -12.98
N GLU A 315 1.70 -3.04 -11.88
CA GLU A 315 1.92 -2.42 -10.57
C GLU A 315 3.39 -2.53 -10.13
N PHE A 316 4.02 -3.68 -10.33
CA PHE A 316 5.44 -3.85 -10.01
C PHE A 316 6.36 -3.04 -10.92
N LEU A 317 6.11 -3.02 -12.23
CA LEU A 317 6.89 -2.22 -13.17
C LEU A 317 6.72 -0.71 -12.93
N SER A 318 5.56 -0.28 -12.44
CA SER A 318 5.29 1.12 -12.08
C SER A 318 6.24 1.62 -10.98
N LEU A 319 6.85 0.74 -10.17
CA LEU A 319 7.89 1.11 -9.20
C LEU A 319 9.09 1.78 -9.86
N ALA A 320 9.41 1.44 -11.12
CA ALA A 320 10.48 2.10 -11.87
C ALA A 320 10.15 3.56 -12.20
N THR A 321 8.86 3.93 -12.23
CA THR A 321 8.40 5.31 -12.38
C THR A 321 8.21 5.98 -11.01
N LYS A 322 7.71 5.26 -10.00
CA LYS A 322 7.51 5.74 -8.62
C LYS A 322 8.85 6.02 -7.93
N GLN A 323 9.86 5.21 -8.20
CA GLN A 323 11.20 5.31 -7.64
C GLN A 323 12.25 5.09 -8.74
N PRO A 324 12.48 6.08 -9.62
CA PRO A 324 13.37 5.95 -10.77
C PRO A 324 14.78 5.45 -10.42
N GLN A 325 15.28 5.78 -9.23
CA GLN A 325 16.57 5.31 -8.72
C GLN A 325 16.68 3.78 -8.64
N TYR A 326 15.56 3.06 -8.55
CA TYR A 326 15.52 1.60 -8.49
C TYR A 326 15.18 0.94 -9.84
N LYS A 327 15.07 1.69 -10.94
CA LYS A 327 14.64 1.19 -12.26
C LYS A 327 15.34 -0.09 -12.71
N PHE A 328 16.67 -0.17 -12.57
CA PHE A 328 17.41 -1.39 -12.95
C PHE A 328 17.11 -2.59 -12.05
N TYR A 329 16.86 -2.37 -10.75
CA TYR A 329 16.43 -3.42 -9.83
C TYR A 329 15.01 -3.89 -10.10
N VAL A 330 14.11 -2.98 -10.49
CA VAL A 330 12.73 -3.33 -10.88
C VAL A 330 12.76 -4.23 -12.11
N GLN A 331 13.51 -3.87 -13.15
CA GLN A 331 13.63 -4.71 -14.35
C GLN A 331 14.22 -6.09 -14.02
N ALA A 332 15.34 -6.13 -13.29
CA ALA A 332 15.95 -7.40 -12.90
C ALA A 332 15.02 -8.24 -12.00
N GLY A 333 14.23 -7.59 -11.13
CA GLY A 333 13.23 -8.25 -10.31
C GLY A 333 12.10 -8.88 -11.12
N TYR A 334 11.66 -8.21 -12.20
CA TYR A 334 10.66 -8.74 -13.13
C TYR A 334 11.17 -10.02 -13.83
N ASP A 335 12.38 -9.96 -14.37
CA ASP A 335 13.00 -11.08 -15.08
C ASP A 335 13.27 -12.27 -14.13
N LEU A 336 13.82 -11.97 -12.94
CA LEU A 336 14.02 -12.92 -11.85
C LEU A 336 12.71 -13.60 -11.44
N PHE A 337 11.64 -12.82 -11.26
CA PHE A 337 10.36 -13.33 -10.83
C PHE A 337 9.73 -14.27 -11.87
N ASN A 338 9.83 -13.95 -13.16
CA ASN A 338 9.38 -14.84 -14.23
C ASN A 338 10.13 -16.18 -14.23
N LYS A 339 11.45 -16.16 -13.98
CA LYS A 339 12.27 -17.39 -13.83
C LYS A 339 11.89 -18.20 -12.58
N ILE A 340 11.53 -17.53 -11.47
CA ILE A 340 10.94 -18.19 -10.29
C ILE A 340 9.64 -18.89 -10.66
N ILE A 341 8.70 -18.19 -11.31
CA ILE A 341 7.41 -18.76 -11.71
C ILE A 341 7.61 -19.99 -12.59
N ALA A 342 8.43 -19.89 -13.64
CA ALA A 342 8.71 -21.02 -14.52
C ALA A 342 9.25 -22.25 -13.77
N THR A 343 10.17 -22.03 -12.82
CA THR A 343 10.72 -23.08 -11.97
C THR A 343 9.64 -23.71 -11.09
N MET A 344 8.82 -22.89 -10.43
CA MET A 344 7.79 -23.36 -9.51
C MET A 344 6.63 -24.05 -10.23
N VAL A 345 6.28 -23.63 -11.45
CA VAL A 345 5.32 -24.34 -12.31
C VAL A 345 5.79 -25.76 -12.58
N LYS A 346 7.07 -25.94 -12.94
CA LYS A 346 7.65 -27.27 -13.19
C LYS A 346 7.59 -28.15 -11.94
N GLU A 347 8.09 -27.64 -10.83
CA GLU A 347 8.12 -28.36 -9.54
C GLU A 347 6.71 -28.74 -9.07
N ASN A 348 5.73 -27.82 -9.21
CA ASN A 348 4.35 -28.10 -8.82
C ASN A 348 3.72 -29.16 -9.73
N LYS A 349 3.94 -29.11 -11.05
CA LYS A 349 3.43 -30.14 -11.97
C LYS A 349 3.96 -31.54 -11.61
N GLU A 350 5.25 -31.66 -11.30
CA GLU A 350 5.85 -32.93 -10.87
C GLU A 350 5.26 -33.43 -9.55
N ALA A 351 4.95 -32.53 -8.62
CA ALA A 351 4.27 -32.87 -7.36
C ALA A 351 2.81 -33.29 -7.59
N LEU A 352 2.07 -32.59 -8.45
CA LEU A 352 0.65 -32.86 -8.73
C LEU A 352 0.45 -34.26 -9.31
N VAL A 353 1.38 -34.76 -10.14
CA VAL A 353 1.37 -36.14 -10.64
C VAL A 353 1.42 -37.16 -9.49
N LYS A 354 2.09 -36.82 -8.39
CA LYS A 354 2.20 -37.64 -7.16
C LYS A 354 1.07 -37.37 -6.16
N LYS A 355 0.05 -36.59 -6.54
CA LYS A 355 -1.02 -36.10 -5.66
C LYS A 355 -0.50 -35.29 -4.47
N GLU A 356 0.51 -34.46 -4.71
CA GLU A 356 1.04 -33.47 -3.76
C GLU A 356 1.04 -32.08 -4.41
N GLN A 357 1.22 -31.03 -3.62
CA GLN A 357 1.42 -29.66 -4.13
C GLN A 357 2.75 -29.05 -3.64
N GLN A 358 3.46 -28.39 -4.54
CA GLN A 358 4.74 -27.72 -4.29
C GLN A 358 4.70 -26.27 -4.81
N PHE A 359 4.48 -25.35 -3.88
CA PHE A 359 4.51 -23.90 -4.16
C PHE A 359 5.41 -23.14 -3.18
N PHE A 360 6.17 -23.84 -2.33
CA PHE A 360 7.15 -23.23 -1.45
C PHE A 360 8.52 -23.17 -2.13
N LEU A 361 9.02 -21.96 -2.37
CA LEU A 361 10.41 -21.72 -2.71
C LEU A 361 11.22 -21.56 -1.42
N GLY A 362 12.38 -22.20 -1.32
CA GLY A 362 13.28 -22.11 -0.18
C GLY A 362 14.62 -21.56 -0.61
N ILE A 363 14.98 -20.36 -0.15
CA ILE A 363 16.30 -19.76 -0.41
C ILE A 363 17.16 -19.95 0.83
N LEU A 364 18.38 -20.47 0.64
CA LEU A 364 19.33 -20.63 1.73
C LEU A 364 19.65 -19.25 2.32
N LYS A 365 19.55 -19.14 3.64
CA LYS A 365 19.88 -17.91 4.35
C LYS A 365 21.38 -17.69 4.25
N ASP A 366 21.78 -16.73 3.44
CA ASP A 366 23.17 -16.33 3.31
C ASP A 366 23.58 -15.50 4.53
N HIS A 367 24.77 -15.75 5.07
CA HIS A 367 25.29 -15.05 6.25
C HIS A 367 26.29 -13.94 5.88
N ASP A 368 26.59 -13.76 4.59
CA ASP A 368 27.59 -12.81 4.11
C ASP A 368 26.94 -11.55 3.50
N ASP A 369 26.52 -10.66 4.40
CA ASP A 369 25.93 -9.34 4.07
C ASP A 369 26.94 -8.35 3.48
N GLY A 370 28.23 -8.70 3.44
CA GLY A 370 29.31 -7.84 2.97
C GLY A 370 29.39 -7.71 1.44
N LYS A 371 28.89 -8.71 0.70
CA LYS A 371 28.97 -8.73 -0.77
C LYS A 371 27.92 -7.82 -1.41
N LYS A 372 28.34 -7.07 -2.45
CA LYS A 372 27.45 -6.22 -3.26
C LYS A 372 26.22 -6.99 -3.75
N LEU A 373 26.44 -8.19 -4.31
CA LEU A 373 25.37 -9.06 -4.81
C LEU A 373 24.28 -9.35 -3.77
N THR A 374 24.68 -9.66 -2.53
CA THR A 374 23.72 -9.94 -1.44
C THR A 374 22.86 -8.71 -1.15
N LYS A 375 23.44 -7.50 -1.19
CA LYS A 375 22.71 -6.24 -1.00
C LYS A 375 21.74 -5.97 -2.15
N ASP A 376 22.19 -6.14 -3.39
CA ASP A 376 21.38 -5.92 -4.59
C ASP A 376 20.17 -6.87 -4.62
N LEU A 377 20.39 -8.15 -4.29
CA LEU A 377 19.32 -9.15 -4.20
C LEU A 377 18.33 -8.86 -3.06
N LYS A 378 18.79 -8.31 -1.93
CA LYS A 378 17.89 -7.86 -0.85
C LYS A 378 16.99 -6.72 -1.30
N ILE A 379 17.50 -5.78 -2.10
CA ILE A 379 16.68 -4.70 -2.68
C ILE A 379 15.60 -5.31 -3.59
N ILE A 380 15.99 -6.21 -4.52
CA ILE A 380 15.03 -6.87 -5.42
C ILE A 380 13.97 -7.65 -4.63
N THR A 381 14.40 -8.46 -3.66
CA THR A 381 13.50 -9.26 -2.82
C THR A 381 12.49 -8.38 -2.09
N ARG A 382 12.95 -7.24 -1.56
CA ARG A 382 12.10 -6.26 -0.88
C ARG A 382 11.05 -5.66 -1.81
N LEU A 383 11.43 -5.27 -3.02
CA LEU A 383 10.50 -4.72 -4.02
C LEU A 383 9.42 -5.75 -4.40
N LEU A 384 9.81 -7.03 -4.55
CA LEU A 384 8.86 -8.12 -4.84
C LEU A 384 7.89 -8.39 -3.67
N GLU A 385 8.38 -8.35 -2.43
CA GLU A 385 7.55 -8.51 -1.23
C GLU A 385 6.59 -7.33 -1.03
N GLU A 386 7.04 -6.12 -1.35
CA GLU A 386 6.25 -4.89 -1.21
C GLU A 386 5.01 -4.87 -2.11
N THR A 387 5.16 -5.33 -3.36
CA THR A 387 4.04 -5.45 -4.32
C THR A 387 3.23 -6.73 -4.14
N GLY A 388 3.63 -7.60 -3.21
CA GLY A 388 2.97 -8.88 -2.97
C GLY A 388 3.26 -9.94 -4.04
N LEU A 389 4.24 -9.73 -4.92
CA LEU A 389 4.69 -10.75 -5.87
C LEU A 389 5.31 -11.95 -5.17
N LEU A 390 5.97 -11.74 -4.02
CA LEU A 390 6.60 -12.79 -3.24
C LEU A 390 6.20 -12.69 -1.77
N ALA A 391 5.53 -13.71 -1.24
CA ALA A 391 5.11 -13.75 0.16
C ALA A 391 6.12 -14.54 1.01
N ARG A 392 6.70 -13.89 2.03
CA ARG A 392 7.55 -14.57 3.02
C ARG A 392 6.70 -15.29 4.07
N VAL A 393 6.97 -16.57 4.30
CA VAL A 393 6.15 -17.41 5.22
C VAL A 393 6.90 -17.75 6.51
N GLY A 394 8.20 -18.04 6.41
CA GLY A 394 9.02 -18.38 7.58
C GLY A 394 10.16 -19.33 7.23
N GLU A 395 10.96 -19.68 8.24
CA GLU A 395 12.19 -20.44 8.05
C GLU A 395 12.01 -21.95 8.29
N VAL A 396 12.82 -22.76 7.62
CA VAL A 396 12.94 -24.21 7.87
C VAL A 396 14.40 -24.60 8.01
N LYS A 397 14.72 -25.30 9.10
CA LYS A 397 16.06 -25.86 9.35
C LYS A 397 16.18 -27.22 8.68
N HIS A 398 17.31 -27.48 8.04
CA HIS A 398 17.55 -28.75 7.35
C HIS A 398 19.00 -29.23 7.53
N GLY A 399 19.23 -29.98 8.61
CA GLY A 399 20.54 -30.58 8.90
C GLY A 399 21.68 -29.57 9.07
N ALA A 400 22.89 -30.10 9.26
CA ALA A 400 24.11 -29.31 9.27
C ALA A 400 24.79 -29.36 7.90
N SER A 401 25.45 -28.27 7.50
CA SER A 401 26.39 -28.25 6.39
C SER A 401 27.58 -29.16 6.67
N SER A 402 28.39 -29.42 5.65
CA SER A 402 29.71 -30.06 5.80
C SER A 402 30.64 -29.36 6.79
N THR A 403 30.35 -28.08 7.12
CA THR A 403 31.07 -27.25 8.09
C THR A 403 30.39 -27.19 9.47
N GLY A 404 29.37 -28.01 9.72
CA GLY A 404 28.65 -28.09 11.00
C GLY A 404 27.62 -26.97 11.26
N LYS A 405 27.45 -26.01 10.34
CA LYS A 405 26.47 -24.92 10.48
C LYS A 405 25.07 -25.39 10.04
N PRO A 406 23.99 -25.09 10.79
CA PRO A 406 22.65 -25.46 10.40
C PRO A 406 22.26 -24.78 9.09
N ARG A 407 21.80 -25.55 8.08
CA ARG A 407 21.26 -24.96 6.84
C ARG A 407 19.84 -24.47 7.12
N VAL A 408 19.65 -23.17 7.08
CA VAL A 408 18.35 -22.53 7.28
C VAL A 408 17.86 -22.00 5.94
N TYR A 409 16.66 -22.39 5.54
CA TYR A 409 16.02 -21.89 4.32
C TYR A 409 14.89 -20.93 4.70
N GLU A 410 14.92 -19.74 4.12
CA GLU A 410 13.79 -18.80 4.14
C GLU A 410 12.78 -19.25 3.09
N ARG A 411 11.51 -19.44 3.50
CA ARG A 411 10.45 -19.87 2.59
C ARG A 411 9.66 -18.70 2.04
N PHE A 412 9.42 -18.78 0.74
CA PHE A 412 8.64 -17.85 -0.04
C PHE A 412 7.54 -18.56 -0.81
N ILE A 413 6.44 -17.87 -1.07
CA ILE A 413 5.40 -18.29 -2.00
C ILE A 413 5.33 -17.24 -3.11
N PRO A 414 5.55 -17.60 -4.38
CA PRO A 414 5.35 -16.66 -5.48
C PRO A 414 3.85 -16.42 -5.72
N HIS A 415 3.52 -15.26 -6.30
CA HIS A 415 2.13 -14.86 -6.52
C HIS A 415 1.32 -15.92 -7.25
N PHE A 416 0.23 -16.36 -6.63
CA PHE A 416 -0.51 -17.53 -7.09
C PHE A 416 -1.24 -17.33 -8.41
N THR A 417 -1.77 -16.13 -8.73
CA THR A 417 -2.29 -15.80 -10.07
C THR A 417 -1.32 -16.21 -11.18
N LEU A 418 -0.04 -15.83 -11.07
CA LEU A 418 0.96 -16.07 -12.10
C LEU A 418 1.30 -17.56 -12.18
N LEU A 419 1.39 -18.23 -11.02
CA LEU A 419 1.59 -19.68 -10.95
C LEU A 419 0.45 -20.45 -11.63
N ILE A 420 -0.81 -20.05 -11.42
CA ILE A 420 -1.98 -20.67 -12.05
C ILE A 420 -2.02 -20.35 -13.55
N LYS A 421 -1.80 -19.08 -13.91
CA LYS A 421 -1.83 -18.59 -15.30
C LYS A 421 -0.80 -19.29 -16.19
N GLU A 422 0.40 -19.58 -15.66
CA GLU A 422 1.44 -20.35 -16.36
C GLU A 422 1.20 -21.88 -16.32
N GLY A 423 0.02 -22.31 -15.87
CA GLY A 423 -0.42 -23.69 -15.88
C GLY A 423 0.14 -24.54 -14.75
N GLY A 424 0.59 -23.95 -13.65
CA GLY A 424 1.10 -24.67 -12.47
C GLY A 424 0.10 -25.67 -11.88
N TYR A 425 -1.19 -25.46 -12.10
CA TYR A 425 -2.29 -26.35 -11.69
C TYR A 425 -3.04 -27.00 -12.87
N GLN A 426 -2.35 -27.23 -14.00
CA GLN A 426 -2.90 -27.90 -15.17
C GLN A 426 -2.03 -29.11 -15.54
N LEU A 427 -2.61 -30.32 -15.44
CA LEU A 427 -1.99 -31.57 -15.90
C LEU A 427 -2.52 -31.94 -17.29
N GLY A 428 -1.65 -31.88 -18.31
CA GLY A 428 -2.03 -32.23 -19.68
C GLY A 428 -3.16 -31.36 -20.23
N ARG A 429 -4.30 -31.97 -20.57
CA ARG A 429 -5.51 -31.28 -21.08
C ARG A 429 -6.56 -30.99 -19.99
N ALA A 430 -6.24 -31.22 -18.72
CA ALA A 430 -7.16 -30.94 -17.61
C ALA A 430 -7.53 -29.45 -17.54
N SER A 431 -8.79 -29.16 -17.26
CA SER A 431 -9.29 -27.79 -17.21
C SER A 431 -9.25 -27.25 -15.78
N LEU A 432 -8.82 -26.01 -15.60
CA LEU A 432 -8.90 -25.31 -14.31
C LEU A 432 -10.35 -25.22 -13.84
N SER A 433 -11.28 -25.05 -14.78
CA SER A 433 -12.70 -24.97 -14.49
C SER A 433 -13.30 -26.27 -13.95
N SER A 434 -12.58 -27.40 -13.91
CA SER A 434 -13.13 -28.70 -13.47
C SER A 434 -12.23 -29.52 -12.54
N ASN A 435 -10.95 -29.17 -12.40
CA ASN A 435 -10.00 -29.97 -11.62
C ASN A 435 -9.26 -29.16 -10.54
N PHE A 436 -9.43 -27.84 -10.49
CA PHE A 436 -8.65 -27.00 -9.60
C PHE A 436 -8.92 -27.29 -8.12
N ALA A 437 -10.19 -27.52 -7.75
CA ALA A 437 -10.58 -27.81 -6.37
C ALA A 437 -9.95 -29.11 -5.86
N GLU A 438 -9.81 -30.12 -6.73
CA GLU A 438 -9.12 -31.37 -6.42
C GLU A 438 -7.63 -31.11 -6.19
N TYR A 439 -6.95 -30.45 -7.14
CA TYR A 439 -5.50 -30.27 -7.09
C TYR A 439 -5.04 -29.43 -5.88
N VAL A 440 -5.80 -28.40 -5.52
CA VAL A 440 -5.45 -27.55 -4.37
C VAL A 440 -5.70 -28.24 -3.02
N SER A 441 -6.49 -29.31 -3.00
CA SER A 441 -6.76 -30.12 -1.80
C SER A 441 -5.65 -31.11 -1.46
N TYR A 442 -4.72 -31.37 -2.39
CA TYR A 442 -3.62 -32.31 -2.18
C TYR A 442 -2.70 -31.91 -1.02
N PRO A 443 -2.05 -32.85 -0.33
CA PRO A 443 -1.07 -32.53 0.71
C PRO A 443 0.12 -31.72 0.16
N LYS A 444 0.64 -30.82 0.98
CA LYS A 444 1.79 -29.99 0.65
C LYS A 444 3.08 -30.79 0.82
N VAL A 445 4.02 -30.66 -0.12
CA VAL A 445 5.35 -31.26 0.00
C VAL A 445 6.05 -30.70 1.24
N LYS A 446 6.63 -31.58 2.07
CA LYS A 446 7.28 -31.20 3.34
C LYS A 446 8.45 -30.24 3.18
N HIS A 447 9.22 -30.41 2.10
CA HIS A 447 10.41 -29.61 1.82
C HIS A 447 10.14 -28.64 0.68
N PRO A 448 10.59 -27.38 0.77
CA PRO A 448 10.44 -26.42 -0.32
C PRO A 448 11.33 -26.79 -1.52
N CYS A 449 11.07 -26.20 -2.68
CA CYS A 449 12.02 -26.15 -3.80
C CYS A 449 13.25 -25.35 -3.34
N ARG A 450 14.37 -26.03 -3.11
CA ARG A 450 15.56 -25.44 -2.47
C ARG A 450 16.49 -24.81 -3.51
N LYS A 451 16.95 -23.59 -3.21
CA LYS A 451 17.97 -22.85 -3.95
C LYS A 451 18.97 -22.25 -2.97
N ASN A 452 20.22 -22.05 -3.40
CA ASN A 452 21.24 -21.43 -2.57
C ASN A 452 21.10 -19.91 -2.53
N SER A 453 20.65 -19.30 -3.62
CA SER A 453 20.47 -17.85 -3.72
C SER A 453 19.46 -17.50 -4.80
N PHE A 454 18.85 -16.33 -4.67
CA PHE A 454 18.09 -15.70 -5.76
C PHE A 454 18.96 -15.41 -7.00
N ALA A 455 20.28 -15.35 -6.85
CA ALA A 455 21.22 -15.27 -7.97
C ALA A 455 21.08 -16.44 -8.97
N GLU A 456 20.59 -17.61 -8.54
CA GLU A 456 20.36 -18.73 -9.46
C GLU A 456 19.29 -18.44 -10.53
N PHE A 457 18.54 -17.36 -10.38
CA PHE A 457 17.53 -16.89 -11.32
C PHE A 457 17.96 -15.64 -12.09
N LEU A 458 19.23 -15.25 -12.06
CA LEU A 458 19.74 -14.09 -12.79
C LEU A 458 20.88 -14.51 -13.73
N ASP A 459 20.93 -13.91 -14.91
CA ASP A 459 21.97 -14.14 -15.89
C ASP A 459 23.18 -13.23 -15.65
N ALA A 460 24.36 -13.65 -16.11
CA ALA A 460 25.63 -12.91 -15.99
C ALA A 460 25.50 -11.42 -16.38
N THR A 461 24.77 -11.13 -17.45
CA THR A 461 24.57 -9.79 -18.01
C THR A 461 23.55 -8.97 -17.24
N GLU A 462 22.61 -9.60 -16.53
CA GLU A 462 21.64 -8.93 -15.66
C GLU A 462 22.34 -8.41 -14.40
N PHE A 463 23.30 -9.18 -13.85
CA PHE A 463 24.08 -8.78 -12.68
C PHE A 463 24.90 -7.52 -12.89
N GLU A 464 25.57 -7.38 -14.03
CA GLU A 464 26.43 -6.23 -14.31
C GLU A 464 25.66 -4.91 -14.36
N LYS A 465 24.36 -4.98 -14.68
CA LYS A 465 23.46 -3.82 -14.77
C LYS A 465 22.89 -3.41 -13.41
N LEU A 466 23.02 -4.24 -12.36
CA LEU A 466 22.50 -3.92 -11.03
C LEU A 466 23.27 -2.74 -10.41
N SER A 467 22.59 -1.61 -10.38
CA SER A 467 23.08 -0.35 -9.83
C SER A 467 21.90 0.59 -9.60
N LEU A 468 22.11 1.60 -8.74
CA LEU A 468 21.15 2.67 -8.57
C LEU A 468 21.23 3.64 -9.76
N ASP A 469 20.08 4.02 -10.31
CA ASP A 469 19.99 5.01 -11.39
C ASP A 469 19.92 6.42 -10.79
N LEU A 470 21.08 6.92 -10.35
CA LEU A 470 21.17 8.23 -9.70
C LEU A 470 21.59 9.32 -10.70
N PRO A 471 20.93 10.49 -10.69
CA PRO A 471 21.34 11.58 -11.56
C PRO A 471 22.77 12.01 -11.22
N PRO A 472 23.64 12.27 -12.21
CA PRO A 472 25.00 12.68 -11.93
C PRO A 472 25.04 14.04 -11.21
N CYS A 473 26.23 14.42 -10.75
CA CYS A 473 26.46 15.75 -10.20
C CYS A 473 26.15 16.83 -11.26
N GLY A 474 25.22 17.74 -10.97
CA GLY A 474 24.87 18.83 -11.89
C GLY A 474 26.00 19.81 -12.21
N LYS A 475 27.05 19.86 -11.37
CA LYS A 475 28.22 20.73 -11.55
C LYS A 475 29.36 20.06 -12.32
N CYS A 476 29.70 18.82 -12.00
CA CYS A 476 30.88 18.14 -12.56
C CYS A 476 30.59 16.87 -13.37
N GLY A 477 29.33 16.43 -13.45
CA GLY A 477 28.93 15.26 -14.22
C GLY A 477 29.32 13.90 -13.63
N ASN A 478 30.10 13.86 -12.53
CA ASN A 478 30.48 12.59 -11.92
C ASN A 478 29.27 11.83 -11.35
N PRO A 479 29.29 10.48 -11.40
CA PRO A 479 28.21 9.64 -10.90
C PRO A 479 28.10 9.72 -9.37
N ARG A 480 26.88 9.48 -8.86
CA ARG A 480 26.63 9.33 -7.42
C ARG A 480 26.80 7.87 -7.02
N SER A 481 27.29 7.65 -5.82
CA SER A 481 27.51 6.30 -5.27
C SER A 481 26.36 5.83 -4.37
N ASP A 482 25.64 6.76 -3.75
CA ASP A 482 24.58 6.50 -2.77
C ASP A 482 23.45 7.53 -2.89
N ILE A 483 22.22 7.13 -2.58
CA ILE A 483 21.02 7.99 -2.51
C ILE A 483 21.17 9.04 -1.39
N ALA A 484 21.77 8.66 -0.26
CA ALA A 484 21.96 9.53 0.91
C ALA A 484 23.13 10.51 0.76
N GLN A 485 23.85 10.46 -0.37
CA GLN A 485 25.00 11.32 -0.64
C GLN A 485 24.55 12.78 -0.84
N ARG A 486 24.78 13.63 0.17
CA ARG A 486 24.43 15.07 0.12
C ARG A 486 25.40 15.93 -0.68
N PHE A 487 26.66 15.54 -0.77
CA PHE A 487 27.70 16.31 -1.46
C PHE A 487 28.45 15.46 -2.48
N CYS A 488 28.84 16.06 -3.60
CA CYS A 488 29.65 15.38 -4.61
C CYS A 488 31.04 15.05 -4.04
N MET A 489 31.41 13.78 -4.02
CA MET A 489 32.74 13.32 -3.55
C MET A 489 33.90 13.85 -4.38
N TYR A 490 33.63 14.37 -5.59
CA TYR A 490 34.65 14.88 -6.51
C TYR A 490 34.78 16.41 -6.47
N CYS A 491 33.67 17.15 -6.51
CA CYS A 491 33.70 18.62 -6.62
C CYS A 491 33.11 19.35 -5.41
N GLY A 492 32.64 18.63 -4.39
CA GLY A 492 32.08 19.19 -3.15
C GLY A 492 30.73 19.90 -3.30
N SER A 493 30.15 19.98 -4.51
CA SER A 493 28.84 20.63 -4.69
C SER A 493 27.74 19.84 -4.00
N GLU A 494 26.77 20.53 -3.41
CA GLU A 494 25.56 19.91 -2.90
C GLU A 494 24.79 19.21 -4.04
N LEU A 495 24.31 18.01 -3.74
CA LEU A 495 23.58 17.15 -4.66
C LEU A 495 22.10 17.24 -4.31
N VAL A 496 21.32 17.86 -5.20
CA VAL A 496 19.87 17.89 -5.05
C VAL A 496 19.29 16.61 -5.66
N ASN A 497 18.48 15.90 -4.89
CA ASN A 497 17.63 14.82 -5.40
C ASN A 497 16.35 15.47 -5.95
N LYS A 498 15.91 15.09 -7.15
CA LYS A 498 14.60 15.51 -7.66
C LYS A 498 13.53 14.94 -6.72
N SER A 499 12.52 15.75 -6.43
CA SER A 499 11.37 15.28 -5.65
C SER A 499 10.60 14.25 -6.47
N THR A 500 10.31 13.09 -5.88
CA THR A 500 9.47 12.08 -6.51
C THR A 500 8.12 12.71 -6.85
N PHE A 501 7.51 13.43 -5.92
CA PHE A 501 6.23 14.09 -6.19
C PHE A 501 6.27 15.07 -7.37
N GLU A 502 7.33 15.88 -7.52
CA GLU A 502 7.47 16.82 -8.65
C GLU A 502 7.56 16.10 -10.00
N GLU A 503 8.26 14.97 -10.04
CA GLU A 503 8.33 14.14 -11.25
C GLU A 503 6.96 13.58 -11.62
N LEU A 504 6.17 13.15 -10.65
CA LEU A 504 4.83 12.59 -10.88
C LEU A 504 3.81 13.60 -11.41
N VAL A 505 3.82 14.80 -10.85
CA VAL A 505 2.91 15.87 -11.27
C VAL A 505 3.34 16.55 -12.56
N SER A 506 4.61 16.38 -12.98
CA SER A 506 5.12 16.88 -14.26
C SER A 506 4.65 16.08 -15.48
N ARG A 507 3.97 14.95 -15.27
CA ARG A 507 3.32 14.18 -16.34
C ARG A 507 2.31 15.05 -17.09
N LYS A 508 2.16 14.78 -18.39
CA LYS A 508 1.29 15.57 -19.27
C LYS A 508 -0.17 15.19 -19.06
N ILE A 509 -1.08 16.11 -19.33
CA ILE A 509 -2.52 15.83 -19.36
C ILE A 509 -2.89 14.74 -20.37
N GLU A 510 -2.05 14.55 -21.39
CA GLU A 510 -2.19 13.48 -22.38
C GLU A 510 -2.21 12.09 -21.76
N ASP A 511 -1.59 11.92 -20.59
CA ASP A 511 -1.50 10.65 -19.87
C ASP A 511 -2.77 10.34 -19.07
N LEU A 512 -3.65 11.33 -18.83
CA LEU A 512 -4.89 11.12 -18.08
C LEU A 512 -5.90 10.27 -18.87
N PRO A 513 -6.78 9.48 -18.23
CA PRO A 513 -7.80 8.66 -18.88
C PRO A 513 -9.00 9.49 -19.40
N LEU A 514 -8.72 10.57 -20.13
CA LEU A 514 -9.70 11.47 -20.74
C LEU A 514 -9.90 11.17 -22.23
N SER A 515 -11.03 11.60 -22.80
CA SER A 515 -11.25 11.46 -24.24
C SER A 515 -10.26 12.31 -25.04
N ALA A 516 -9.84 11.82 -26.21
CA ALA A 516 -8.88 12.53 -27.07
C ALA A 516 -9.34 13.96 -27.42
N TRP A 517 -10.65 14.15 -27.64
CA TRP A 517 -11.24 15.47 -27.88
C TRP A 517 -11.03 16.42 -26.69
N LEU A 518 -11.29 15.94 -25.46
CA LEU A 518 -11.16 16.74 -24.25
C LEU A 518 -9.70 17.12 -23.98
N LYS A 519 -8.77 16.17 -24.17
CA LYS A 519 -7.32 16.42 -24.10
C LYS A 519 -6.90 17.54 -25.05
N SER A 520 -7.29 17.43 -26.32
CA SER A 520 -6.93 18.44 -27.32
C SER A 520 -7.47 19.84 -26.98
N LYS A 521 -8.70 19.92 -26.44
CA LYS A 521 -9.32 21.20 -26.06
C LYS A 521 -8.64 21.86 -24.87
N ILE A 522 -8.28 21.09 -23.84
CA ILE A 522 -7.57 21.64 -22.67
C ILE A 522 -6.21 22.19 -23.11
N ILE A 523 -5.44 21.44 -23.90
CA ILE A 523 -4.09 21.84 -24.33
C ILE A 523 -4.12 23.07 -25.25
N GLN A 524 -5.10 23.17 -26.16
CA GLN A 524 -5.16 24.28 -27.12
C GLN A 524 -5.79 25.56 -26.57
N GLU A 525 -6.72 25.44 -25.63
CA GLU A 525 -7.59 26.56 -25.21
C GLU A 525 -7.38 26.97 -23.75
N THR A 526 -6.45 26.31 -23.02
CA THR A 526 -6.09 26.65 -21.64
C THR A 526 -4.57 26.72 -21.47
N ARG A 527 -4.13 27.12 -20.27
CA ARG A 527 -2.73 27.16 -19.84
C ARG A 527 -2.28 25.90 -19.08
N ILE A 528 -3.13 24.86 -19.07
CA ILE A 528 -2.90 23.64 -18.31
C ILE A 528 -2.22 22.65 -19.26
N GLU A 529 -0.98 22.26 -18.95
CA GLU A 529 -0.20 21.30 -19.75
C GLU A 529 0.10 20.01 -18.96
N THR A 530 0.27 20.16 -17.65
CA THR A 530 0.67 19.09 -16.73
C THR A 530 -0.39 18.83 -15.67
N ILE A 531 -0.27 17.71 -14.97
CA ILE A 531 -1.14 17.41 -13.82
C ILE A 531 -0.89 18.44 -12.69
N ALA A 532 0.34 18.94 -12.54
CA ALA A 532 0.70 19.99 -11.57
C ALA A 532 -0.18 21.24 -11.70
N ASP A 533 -0.48 21.66 -12.94
CA ASP A 533 -1.30 22.84 -13.24
C ASP A 533 -2.75 22.69 -12.78
N ILE A 534 -3.22 21.46 -12.52
CA ILE A 534 -4.55 21.20 -11.97
C ILE A 534 -4.50 21.16 -10.44
N ILE A 535 -3.46 20.53 -9.88
CA ILE A 535 -3.39 20.18 -8.45
C ILE A 535 -2.95 21.35 -7.57
N PHE A 536 -2.02 22.18 -8.06
CA PHE A 536 -1.52 23.33 -7.30
C PHE A 536 -2.28 24.62 -7.56
N GLU A 537 -3.10 24.64 -8.61
CA GLU A 537 -3.91 25.81 -8.94
C GLU A 537 -4.94 26.08 -7.83
N THR A 538 -5.14 27.36 -7.54
CA THR A 538 -6.07 27.78 -6.49
C THR A 538 -7.52 27.60 -6.94
N ASN A 539 -7.78 27.82 -8.23
CA ASN A 539 -9.08 27.62 -8.85
C ASN A 539 -8.98 26.91 -10.21
N PRO A 540 -8.67 25.60 -10.23
CA PRO A 540 -8.53 24.84 -11.47
C PRO A 540 -9.84 24.80 -12.27
N THR A 541 -10.99 24.85 -11.60
CA THR A 541 -12.31 24.87 -12.24
C THR A 541 -12.49 26.08 -13.15
N GLN A 542 -12.03 27.26 -12.73
CA GLN A 542 -12.13 28.48 -13.53
C GLN A 542 -11.27 28.40 -14.79
N GLU A 543 -10.06 27.84 -14.68
CA GLU A 543 -9.16 27.68 -15.82
C GLU A 543 -9.66 26.62 -16.80
N LEU A 544 -10.09 25.47 -16.31
CA LEU A 544 -10.63 24.39 -17.15
C LEU A 544 -11.87 24.82 -17.93
N ARG A 545 -12.69 25.72 -17.36
CA ARG A 545 -13.88 26.27 -18.03
C ARG A 545 -13.58 27.20 -19.19
N LYS A 546 -12.33 27.61 -19.41
CA LYS A 546 -11.93 28.37 -20.62
C LYS A 546 -11.96 27.48 -21.87
N ALA A 547 -11.79 26.17 -21.72
CA ALA A 547 -11.92 25.22 -22.81
C ALA A 547 -13.38 25.06 -23.26
N ARG A 548 -13.61 25.13 -24.57
CA ARG A 548 -14.93 25.01 -25.18
C ARG A 548 -15.53 23.65 -24.86
N GLY A 549 -16.77 23.67 -24.35
CA GLY A 549 -17.52 22.47 -23.98
C GLY A 549 -17.12 21.87 -22.63
N VAL A 550 -16.28 22.55 -21.85
CA VAL A 550 -15.99 22.20 -20.44
C VAL A 550 -16.84 23.08 -19.54
N GLY A 551 -18.02 22.59 -19.18
CA GLY A 551 -18.84 23.17 -18.12
C GLY A 551 -18.35 22.77 -16.73
N GLU A 552 -18.98 23.30 -15.68
CA GLU A 552 -18.61 23.04 -14.28
C GLU A 552 -18.52 21.55 -13.93
N LYS A 553 -19.53 20.75 -14.29
CA LYS A 553 -19.52 19.30 -14.05
C LYS A 553 -18.34 18.58 -14.73
N ARG A 554 -17.98 19.00 -15.94
CA ARG A 554 -16.85 18.40 -16.67
C ARG A 554 -15.51 18.84 -16.09
N ALA A 555 -15.39 20.09 -15.67
CA ALA A 555 -14.22 20.60 -14.97
C ALA A 555 -13.98 19.83 -13.65
N LEU A 556 -15.03 19.63 -12.86
CA LEU A 556 -14.97 18.82 -11.64
C LEU A 556 -14.53 17.38 -11.94
N LYS A 557 -15.10 16.75 -12.97
CA LYS A 557 -14.67 15.40 -13.39
C LYS A 557 -13.20 15.34 -13.80
N ILE A 558 -12.69 16.34 -14.53
CA ILE A 558 -11.27 16.40 -14.92
C ILE A 558 -10.38 16.52 -13.67
N ILE A 559 -10.75 17.37 -12.72
CA ILE A 559 -10.03 17.53 -11.45
C ILE A 559 -10.05 16.22 -10.66
N GLU A 560 -11.18 15.54 -10.63
CA GLU A 560 -11.35 14.25 -9.97
C GLU A 560 -10.46 13.18 -10.62
N GLU A 561 -10.44 13.06 -11.95
CA GLU A 561 -9.57 12.11 -12.66
C GLU A 561 -8.07 12.43 -12.45
N ALA A 562 -7.69 13.72 -12.48
CA ALA A 562 -6.32 14.14 -12.22
C ALA A 562 -5.88 13.85 -10.78
N THR A 563 -6.79 14.08 -9.81
CA THR A 563 -6.55 13.77 -8.40
C THR A 563 -6.46 12.27 -8.19
N LYS A 564 -7.36 11.52 -8.82
CA LYS A 564 -7.41 10.06 -8.77
C LYS A 564 -6.18 9.43 -9.38
N ASP A 565 -5.69 9.91 -10.52
CA ASP A 565 -4.45 9.40 -11.13
C ASP A 565 -3.26 9.56 -10.19
N ILE A 566 -3.11 10.74 -9.57
CA ILE A 566 -2.07 10.95 -8.56
C ILE A 566 -2.28 10.03 -7.37
N GLU A 567 -3.49 9.97 -6.82
CA GLU A 567 -3.75 9.12 -5.67
C GLU A 567 -3.49 7.65 -5.99
N GLU A 568 -3.96 7.12 -7.12
CA GLU A 568 -3.69 5.75 -7.57
C GLU A 568 -2.20 5.47 -7.76
N PHE A 569 -1.43 6.48 -8.17
CA PHE A 569 0.00 6.39 -8.29
C PHE A 569 0.72 6.44 -6.93
N LEU A 570 0.22 7.26 -5.99
CA LEU A 570 0.79 7.41 -4.64
C LEU A 570 0.49 6.21 -3.74
N TYR A 571 -0.65 5.55 -3.94
CA TYR A 571 -1.05 4.30 -3.27
C TYR A 571 -0.42 3.07 -3.93
#